data_AF-A0A7S2B7W3-F1
#
_entry.id   AF-A0A7S2B7W3-F1
#
_cell.length_a   1.000
_cell.length_b   1.000
_cell.length_c   1.000
_cell.angle_alpha   90.00
_cell.angle_beta   90.00
_cell.angle_gamma   90.00
#
_symmetry.space_group_name_H-M   'P 1'
#
loop_
_entity.id
_entity.type
_entity.pdbx_description
1 polymer ?
#
loop_
_entity_poly.entity_id
_entity_poly.type
_entity_poly.pdbx_seq_one_letter_code
_entity_poly.pdbx_strand_id
1 'polypeptide(L)'
;ESAMLYQRDLALFGVFDGHGGAQVSRILRDELLPSIAHSLKQTQKEALRRAPSVLGASSLISSGAHEKWSDGQASDALRRGFRCVEGGLVTTDGGLVTADGGCFAGATAVVMMLQSGGKCLNIAWCGDCRAVLSQRGEAVVLTADHTLSVGAEQ
;
A
#
# COMPACT_ATOMS: atom_id res chain seq x y z
N GLU A 1 30.52 9.03 -18.61
CA GLU A 1 29.07 8.71 -18.55
C GLU A 1 28.90 7.22 -18.34
N SER A 2 27.72 6.80 -17.86
CA SER A 2 27.29 5.40 -17.63
C SER A 2 27.55 4.83 -16.23
N ALA A 3 26.76 5.29 -15.26
CA ALA A 3 26.18 4.45 -14.23
C ALA A 3 24.91 5.12 -13.67
N MET A 4 23.90 5.34 -14.53
CA MET A 4 22.51 5.45 -14.05
C MET A 4 22.12 4.06 -13.53
N LEU A 5 22.53 3.74 -12.29
CA LEU A 5 21.96 2.64 -11.55
C LEU A 5 20.49 3.00 -11.33
N TYR A 6 19.60 2.28 -12.02
CA TYR A 6 18.15 2.42 -11.89
C TYR A 6 17.75 1.99 -10.47
N GLN A 7 17.86 2.94 -9.54
CA GLN A 7 17.69 2.73 -8.10
C GLN A 7 16.19 2.77 -7.78
N ARG A 8 15.48 1.67 -8.07
CA ARG A 8 14.03 1.52 -7.85
C ARG A 8 13.71 0.12 -7.29
N ASP A 9 14.17 -0.18 -6.07
CA ASP A 9 13.91 -1.47 -5.40
C ASP A 9 12.52 -1.58 -4.73
N LEU A 10 11.56 -0.76 -5.15
CA LEU A 10 10.19 -0.76 -4.63
C LEU A 10 9.20 -0.55 -5.79
N ALA A 11 8.20 -1.42 -5.87
CA ALA A 11 7.05 -1.29 -6.74
C ALA A 11 5.76 -1.47 -5.94
N LEU A 12 4.78 -0.63 -6.24
CA LEU A 12 3.44 -0.68 -5.67
C LEU A 12 2.45 -0.97 -6.81
N PHE A 13 1.57 -1.94 -6.59
CA PHE A 13 0.50 -2.30 -7.52
C PHE A 13 -0.82 -2.32 -6.77
N GLY A 14 -1.91 -1.93 -7.41
CA GLY A 14 -3.24 -1.91 -6.82
C GLY A 14 -4.30 -2.34 -7.82
N VAL A 15 -5.27 -3.13 -7.34
CA VAL A 15 -6.51 -3.44 -8.06
C VAL A 15 -7.66 -2.94 -7.20
N PHE A 16 -8.57 -2.19 -7.83
CA PHE A 16 -9.70 -1.53 -7.17
C PHE A 16 -10.98 -1.81 -7.95
N ASP A 17 -11.85 -2.67 -7.43
CA ASP A 17 -13.14 -2.98 -8.04
C ASP A 17 -14.24 -2.13 -7.39
N GLY A 18 -14.85 -1.23 -8.17
CA GLY A 18 -15.83 -0.27 -7.68
C GLY A 18 -17.26 -0.73 -7.87
N HIS A 19 -18.12 -0.48 -6.89
CA HIS A 19 -19.55 -0.80 -6.93
C HIS A 19 -20.40 0.39 -6.45
N GLY A 20 -21.64 0.50 -6.94
CA GLY A 20 -22.48 1.67 -6.66
C GLY A 20 -21.98 2.98 -7.28
N GLY A 21 -20.97 2.90 -8.16
CA GLY A 21 -20.32 4.02 -8.83
C GLY A 21 -18.80 3.84 -8.96
N ALA A 22 -18.16 4.61 -9.84
CA ALA A 22 -16.71 4.56 -10.07
C ALA A 22 -15.92 5.56 -9.20
N GLN A 23 -16.61 6.33 -8.36
CA GLN A 23 -16.07 7.42 -7.57
C GLN A 23 -14.97 6.92 -6.61
N VAL A 24 -15.28 5.91 -5.79
CA VAL A 24 -14.36 5.40 -4.78
C VAL A 24 -13.17 4.69 -5.41
N SER A 25 -13.39 3.85 -6.43
CA SER A 25 -12.28 3.16 -7.12
C SER A 25 -11.34 4.15 -7.83
N ARG A 26 -11.83 5.28 -8.35
CA ARG A 26 -10.99 6.38 -8.88
C ARG A 26 -10.16 7.04 -7.78
N ILE A 27 -10.76 7.35 -6.63
CA ILE A 27 -10.04 7.91 -5.48
C ILE A 27 -8.94 6.95 -5.02
N LEU A 28 -9.24 5.65 -4.89
CA LEU A 28 -8.23 4.65 -4.52
C LEU A 28 -7.08 4.60 -5.52
N ARG A 29 -7.38 4.61 -6.82
CA ARG A 29 -6.37 4.64 -7.89
C ARG A 29 -5.43 5.85 -7.75
N ASP A 30 -5.99 7.02 -7.47
CA ASP A 30 -5.25 8.28 -7.49
C ASP A 30 -4.53 8.55 -6.15
N GLU A 31 -5.08 8.11 -5.01
CA GLU A 31 -4.62 8.53 -3.68
C GLU A 31 -3.98 7.41 -2.84
N LEU A 32 -4.36 6.14 -3.04
CA LEU A 32 -3.93 5.08 -2.12
C LEU A 32 -2.44 4.75 -2.23
N LEU A 33 -1.93 4.51 -3.45
CA LEU A 33 -0.51 4.20 -3.64
C LEU A 33 0.39 5.39 -3.24
N PRO A 34 0.08 6.65 -3.59
CA PRO A 34 0.80 7.81 -3.06
C PRO A 34 0.77 7.92 -1.53
N SER A 35 -0.37 7.65 -0.89
CA SER A 35 -0.51 7.67 0.58
C SER A 35 0.37 6.63 1.27
N ILE A 36 0.48 5.43 0.69
CA ILE A 36 1.40 4.37 1.16
C ILE A 36 2.86 4.81 0.97
N ALA A 37 3.22 5.32 -0.21
CA ALA A 37 4.57 5.80 -0.48
C ALA A 37 4.97 6.96 0.45
N HIS A 38 4.04 7.86 0.77
CA HIS A 38 4.24 8.92 1.75
C HIS A 38 4.48 8.36 3.15
N SER A 39 3.68 7.38 3.57
CA SER A 39 3.81 6.70 4.86
C SER A 39 5.16 6.02 5.04
N LEU A 40 5.71 5.40 3.98
CA LEU A 40 7.07 4.84 3.99
C LEU A 40 8.12 5.93 4.19
N LYS A 41 8.06 7.04 3.43
CA LYS A 41 9.00 8.16 3.56
C LYS A 41 8.97 8.78 4.97
N GLN A 42 7.80 8.88 5.58
CA GLN A 42 7.66 9.34 6.96
C GLN A 42 8.38 8.41 7.94
N THR A 43 8.17 7.10 7.83
CA THR A 43 8.88 6.10 8.66
C THR A 43 10.40 6.21 8.53
N GLN A 44 10.93 6.39 7.32
CA GLN A 44 12.37 6.59 7.11
C GLN A 44 12.88 7.86 7.79
N LYS A 45 12.16 8.97 7.62
CA LYS A 45 12.52 10.27 8.22
C LYS A 45 12.49 10.20 9.75
N GLU A 46 11.52 9.51 10.32
CA GLU A 46 11.43 9.29 11.76
C GLU A 46 12.56 8.40 12.30
N ALA A 47 12.90 7.32 11.59
CA ALA A 47 14.02 6.46 11.96
C ALA A 47 15.33 7.25 11.96
N LEU A 48 15.55 8.08 10.93
CA LEU A 48 16.72 8.95 10.85
C LEU A 48 16.78 9.98 11.99
N ARG A 49 15.63 10.54 12.42
CA ARG A 49 15.54 11.47 13.56
C ARG A 49 15.84 10.82 14.91
N ARG A 50 15.52 9.53 15.06
CA ARG A 50 15.75 8.77 16.30
C ARG A 50 17.19 8.23 16.41
N ALA A 51 17.96 8.24 15.32
CA ALA A 51 19.34 7.77 15.32
C ALA A 51 20.25 8.73 16.14
N PRO A 52 21.08 8.22 17.07
CA PRO A 52 21.99 9.05 17.86
C PRO A 52 23.04 9.72 16.97
N SER A 53 23.27 11.01 17.19
CA SER A 53 24.18 11.88 16.42
C SER A 53 25.68 11.50 16.48
N VAL A 54 26.04 10.45 17.22
CA VAL A 54 27.43 10.03 17.47
C VAL A 54 27.88 8.87 16.57
N LEU A 55 26.96 8.09 16.00
CA LEU A 55 27.27 7.12 14.94
C LEU A 55 27.20 7.85 13.60
N GLY A 56 28.38 8.12 13.03
CA GLY A 56 28.55 8.95 11.84
C GLY A 56 27.45 8.72 10.80
N ALA A 57 26.74 9.79 10.46
CA ALA A 57 25.68 9.82 9.45
C ALA A 57 26.09 9.10 8.15
N SER A 58 27.39 9.06 7.84
CA SER A 58 28.02 8.34 6.74
C SER A 58 27.81 6.83 6.72
N SER A 59 27.63 6.13 7.85
CA SER A 59 27.31 4.68 7.84
C SER A 59 25.83 4.41 7.50
N LEU A 60 24.93 5.32 7.90
CA LEU A 60 23.52 5.31 7.49
C LEU A 60 23.31 5.85 6.06
N ILE A 61 24.22 6.68 5.57
CA ILE A 61 24.25 7.19 4.18
C ILE A 61 24.97 6.19 3.24
N SER A 62 25.84 5.32 3.77
CA SER A 62 26.41 4.17 3.05
C SER A 62 25.34 3.10 2.71
N SER A 63 24.11 3.27 3.15
CA SER A 63 22.92 2.50 2.77
C SER A 63 22.38 2.87 1.39
N GLY A 64 23.27 3.12 0.42
CA GLY A 64 22.94 3.03 -1.01
C GLY A 64 22.54 1.61 -1.43
N ALA A 65 22.83 0.61 -0.57
CA ALA A 65 22.18 -0.68 -0.54
C ALA A 65 20.90 -0.57 0.30
N HIS A 66 19.76 -0.47 -0.38
CA HIS A 66 18.45 -0.27 0.23
C HIS A 66 18.11 -1.46 1.15
N GLU A 67 18.18 -1.27 2.47
CA GLU A 67 17.66 -2.26 3.41
C GLU A 67 16.17 -2.46 3.12
N LYS A 68 15.80 -3.71 2.85
CA LYS A 68 14.42 -4.18 2.78
C LYS A 68 13.63 -3.60 3.97
N TRP A 69 12.47 -3.01 3.70
CA TRP A 69 11.53 -2.64 4.75
C TRP A 69 11.14 -3.89 5.53
N SER A 70 11.32 -3.85 6.85
CA SER A 70 10.82 -4.90 7.73
C SER A 70 9.31 -5.09 7.57
N ASP A 71 8.82 -6.29 7.88
CA ASP A 71 7.40 -6.62 7.81
C ASP A 71 6.54 -5.63 8.63
N GLY A 72 7.00 -5.26 9.84
CA GLY A 72 6.32 -4.26 10.67
C GLY A 72 6.23 -2.89 10.00
N GLN A 73 7.30 -2.40 9.38
CA GLN A 73 7.30 -1.11 8.68
C GLN A 73 6.42 -1.14 7.42
N ALA A 74 6.47 -2.24 6.66
CA ALA A 74 5.65 -2.41 5.46
C ALA A 74 4.15 -2.48 5.83
N SER A 75 3.79 -3.31 6.82
CA SER A 75 2.43 -3.45 7.34
C SER A 75 1.89 -2.12 7.87
N ASP A 76 2.69 -1.39 8.64
CA ASP A 76 2.33 -0.09 9.19
C ASP A 76 2.12 0.97 8.10
N ALA A 77 2.97 1.00 7.07
CA ALA A 77 2.80 1.90 5.93
C ALA A 77 1.56 1.57 5.08
N LEU A 78 1.28 0.28 4.84
CA LEU A 78 0.06 -0.17 4.16
C LEU A 78 -1.18 0.26 4.98
N ARG A 79 -1.20 -0.03 6.28
CA ARG A 79 -2.31 0.35 7.18
C ARG A 79 -2.53 1.86 7.27
N ARG A 80 -1.46 2.67 7.29
CA ARG A 80 -1.59 4.13 7.24
C ARG A 80 -2.14 4.61 5.91
N GLY A 81 -1.68 4.04 4.81
CA GLY A 81 -2.17 4.39 3.48
C GLY A 81 -3.69 4.17 3.34
N PHE A 82 -4.17 2.98 3.71
CA PHE A 82 -5.60 2.67 3.68
C PHE A 82 -6.42 3.61 4.58
N ARG A 83 -6.01 3.80 5.85
CA ARG A 83 -6.70 4.72 6.78
C ARG A 83 -6.69 6.18 6.33
N CYS A 84 -5.62 6.63 5.68
CA CYS A 84 -5.53 7.99 5.19
C CYS A 84 -6.59 8.26 4.12
N VAL A 85 -6.75 7.34 3.16
CA VAL A 85 -7.77 7.46 2.11
C VAL A 85 -9.17 7.26 2.67
N GLU A 86 -9.36 6.27 3.54
CA GLU A 86 -10.64 6.04 4.22
C GLU A 86 -11.10 7.27 5.02
N GLY A 87 -10.22 7.91 5.78
CA GLY A 87 -10.52 9.15 6.50
C GLY A 87 -10.98 10.26 5.56
N GLY A 88 -10.36 10.38 4.38
CA GLY A 88 -10.79 11.33 3.34
C GLY A 88 -12.15 11.01 2.71
N LEU A 89 -12.57 9.74 2.71
CA LEU A 89 -13.90 9.31 2.25
C LEU A 89 -14.99 9.56 3.31
N VAL A 90 -14.65 9.44 4.60
CA VAL A 90 -15.61 9.58 5.72
C VAL A 90 -15.87 11.04 6.10
N THR A 91 -14.89 11.94 6.00
CA THR A 91 -15.05 13.35 6.42
C THR A 91 -15.94 14.20 5.52
N THR A 92 -16.43 13.64 4.41
CA THR A 92 -17.58 14.20 3.72
C THR A 92 -18.84 13.64 4.36
N ASP A 93 -19.39 14.37 5.33
CA ASP A 93 -20.69 14.12 6.00
C ASP A 93 -21.91 14.19 5.03
N GLY A 94 -21.70 13.83 3.77
CA GLY A 94 -22.68 13.73 2.69
C GLY A 94 -22.24 12.77 1.57
N GLY A 95 -21.34 11.82 1.84
CA GLY A 95 -20.71 10.98 0.81
C GLY A 95 -19.91 11.83 -0.18
N LEU A 96 -19.30 11.22 -1.20
CA LEU A 96 -18.92 12.01 -2.36
C LEU A 96 -20.22 12.60 -2.93
N VAL A 97 -20.48 13.88 -2.65
CA VAL A 97 -21.46 14.65 -3.41
C VAL A 97 -20.76 14.94 -4.74
N THR A 98 -20.79 13.95 -5.65
CA THR A 98 -20.89 14.32 -7.06
C THR A 98 -22.13 15.20 -7.19
N ALA A 99 -22.18 16.11 -8.16
CA ALA A 99 -23.22 17.15 -8.32
C ALA A 99 -24.69 16.65 -8.36
N ASP A 100 -24.91 15.35 -8.16
CA ASP A 100 -26.10 14.57 -8.44
C ASP A 100 -26.72 13.92 -7.17
N GLY A 101 -26.31 14.33 -5.95
CA GLY A 101 -26.82 13.77 -4.69
C GLY A 101 -25.99 12.58 -4.19
N GLY A 102 -25.75 12.53 -2.87
CA GLY A 102 -24.71 11.72 -2.21
C GLY A 102 -24.51 10.30 -2.77
N CYS A 103 -23.26 9.92 -3.01
CA CYS A 103 -22.96 8.59 -3.54
C CYS A 103 -22.85 7.55 -2.43
N PHE A 104 -23.53 6.41 -2.60
CA PHE A 104 -23.32 5.18 -1.81
C PHE A 104 -22.33 4.23 -2.51
N ALA A 105 -21.39 4.80 -3.25
CA ALA A 105 -20.37 4.03 -3.95
C ALA A 105 -19.38 3.44 -2.94
N GLY A 106 -18.86 2.27 -3.26
CA GLY A 106 -17.77 1.63 -2.54
C GLY A 106 -16.79 1.00 -3.52
N ALA A 107 -15.69 0.48 -3.00
CA ALA A 107 -14.76 -0.29 -3.79
C ALA A 107 -14.00 -1.28 -2.91
N THR A 108 -13.60 -2.39 -3.52
CA THR A 108 -12.61 -3.30 -2.95
C THR A 108 -11.21 -2.79 -3.26
N ALA A 109 -10.22 -3.34 -2.57
CA ALA A 109 -8.83 -3.01 -2.80
C ALA A 109 -7.92 -4.20 -2.50
N VAL A 110 -7.02 -4.52 -3.42
CA VAL A 110 -5.84 -5.35 -3.17
C VAL A 110 -4.62 -4.54 -3.57
N VAL A 111 -3.68 -4.36 -2.65
CA VAL A 111 -2.43 -3.64 -2.88
C VAL A 111 -1.24 -4.54 -2.59
N MET A 112 -0.33 -4.60 -3.55
CA MET A 112 0.92 -5.35 -3.46
C MET A 112 2.11 -4.39 -3.38
N MET A 113 2.96 -4.60 -2.38
CA MET A 113 4.23 -3.92 -2.21
C MET A 113 5.37 -4.91 -2.45
N LEU A 114 6.01 -4.78 -3.61
CA LEU A 114 7.14 -5.59 -4.02
C LEU A 114 8.43 -4.82 -3.79
N GLN A 115 9.36 -5.40 -3.03
CA GLN A 115 10.60 -4.75 -2.64
C GLN A 115 11.81 -5.68 -2.70
N SER A 116 13.01 -5.12 -2.53
CA SER A 116 14.28 -5.86 -2.59
C SER A 116 14.47 -6.55 -3.95
N GLY A 117 14.27 -5.78 -5.03
CA GLY A 117 14.38 -6.29 -6.41
C GLY A 117 13.45 -7.46 -6.73
N GLY A 118 12.27 -7.54 -6.08
CA GLY A 118 11.29 -8.60 -6.31
C GLY A 118 11.34 -9.76 -5.31
N LYS A 119 12.20 -9.73 -4.30
CA LYS A 119 12.40 -10.84 -3.37
C LYS A 119 11.45 -10.84 -2.18
N CYS A 120 10.76 -9.73 -1.93
CA CYS A 120 9.91 -9.57 -0.76
C CYS A 120 8.59 -8.92 -1.16
N LEU A 121 7.50 -9.60 -0.86
CA LEU A 121 6.15 -9.22 -1.22
C LEU A 121 5.32 -9.03 0.05
N ASN A 122 4.67 -7.87 0.17
CA ASN A 122 3.73 -7.55 1.25
C ASN A 122 2.40 -7.21 0.59
N ILE A 123 1.29 -7.70 1.12
CA ILE A 123 -0.03 -7.51 0.52
C ILE A 123 -0.98 -7.01 1.61
N ALA A 124 -1.77 -5.99 1.28
CA ALA A 124 -2.92 -5.57 2.07
C ALA A 124 -4.15 -5.60 1.17
N TRP A 125 -5.26 -6.11 1.70
CA TRP A 125 -6.50 -6.22 0.94
C TRP A 125 -7.74 -5.96 1.79
N CYS A 126 -8.82 -5.57 1.12
CA CYS A 126 -10.15 -5.36 1.68
C CYS A 126 -11.19 -5.67 0.60
N GLY A 127 -12.11 -6.60 0.88
CA GLY A 127 -13.14 -7.07 -0.05
C GLY A 127 -12.80 -8.41 -0.69
N ASP A 128 -13.39 -8.69 -1.86
CA ASP A 128 -13.35 -9.98 -2.55
C ASP A 128 -12.40 -10.02 -3.76
N CYS A 129 -11.65 -8.95 -4.01
CA CYS A 129 -10.51 -9.00 -4.92
C CYS A 129 -9.41 -9.90 -4.35
N ARG A 130 -8.71 -10.65 -5.23
CA ARG A 130 -7.75 -11.68 -4.83
C ARG A 130 -6.37 -11.51 -5.47
N ALA A 131 -5.32 -11.71 -4.68
CA ALA A 131 -3.96 -11.89 -5.18
C ALA A 131 -3.60 -13.39 -5.26
N VAL A 132 -3.08 -13.81 -6.41
CA VAL A 132 -2.61 -15.18 -6.65
C VAL A 132 -1.22 -15.11 -7.26
N LEU A 133 -0.28 -15.88 -6.72
CA LEU A 133 1.09 -16.00 -7.21
C LEU A 133 1.28 -17.31 -7.95
N SER A 134 1.76 -17.24 -9.19
CA SER A 134 2.27 -18.43 -9.87
C SER A 134 3.67 -18.75 -9.35
N GLN A 135 3.81 -19.88 -8.65
CA GLN A 135 5.09 -20.36 -8.13
C GLN A 135 5.37 -21.76 -8.67
N ARG A 136 6.39 -21.86 -9.53
CA ARG A 136 6.80 -23.14 -10.17
C ARG A 136 5.67 -23.82 -10.95
N GLY A 137 4.81 -23.04 -11.61
CA GLY A 137 3.67 -23.54 -12.37
C GLY A 137 2.39 -23.72 -11.55
N GLU A 138 2.46 -23.61 -10.22
CA GLU A 138 1.32 -23.75 -9.33
C GLU A 138 0.72 -22.40 -8.94
N ALA A 139 -0.61 -22.33 -8.81
CA ALA A 139 -1.31 -21.14 -8.35
C ALA A 139 -1.40 -21.12 -6.81
N VAL A 140 -0.68 -20.21 -6.18
CA VAL A 140 -0.68 -20.01 -4.72
C VAL A 140 -1.55 -18.80 -4.38
N VAL A 141 -2.67 -19.03 -3.70
CA VAL A 141 -3.56 -17.96 -3.22
C VAL A 141 -2.88 -17.22 -2.07
N LEU A 142 -2.78 -15.89 -2.16
CA LEU A 142 -2.08 -15.07 -1.18
C LEU A 142 -3.01 -14.28 -0.26
N THR A 143 -4.29 -14.14 -0.62
CA THR A 143 -5.30 -13.39 0.14
C THR A 143 -6.56 -14.22 0.29
N ALA A 144 -7.26 -14.05 1.41
CA ALA A 144 -8.57 -14.64 1.63
C ALA A 144 -9.66 -13.58 1.37
N ASP A 145 -10.60 -13.89 0.48
CA ASP A 145 -11.68 -12.96 0.14
C ASP A 145 -12.53 -12.67 1.38
N HIS A 146 -12.78 -11.39 1.66
CA HIS A 146 -13.74 -10.99 2.69
C HIS A 146 -15.14 -11.17 2.13
N THR A 147 -15.85 -12.17 2.63
CA THR A 147 -17.20 -12.54 2.17
C THR A 147 -18.13 -12.64 3.37
N LEU A 148 -19.43 -12.49 3.13
CA LEU A 148 -20.47 -12.59 4.16
C LEU A 148 -20.68 -14.02 4.70
N SER A 149 -19.83 -14.98 4.32
CA SER A 149 -19.98 -16.37 4.76
C SER A 149 -19.48 -16.54 6.20
N VAL A 150 -20.25 -17.29 7.01
CA VAL A 150 -19.97 -17.47 8.44
C VAL A 150 -18.60 -18.11 8.64
N GLY A 151 -17.71 -17.42 9.36
CA GLY A 151 -16.35 -17.89 9.65
C GLY A 151 -15.29 -17.54 8.61
N ALA A 152 -15.62 -16.77 7.57
CA ALA A 152 -14.67 -16.33 6.55
C ALA A 152 -13.92 -15.03 6.91
N GLU A 153 -14.34 -14.32 7.95
CA GLU A 153 -13.71 -13.06 8.39
C GLU A 153 -12.80 -13.31 9.62
N GLN A 154 -11.56 -12.79 9.57
CA GLN A 154 -10.53 -12.88 10.62
C GLN A 154 -10.06 -11.49 11.05
#